data_AF-X6LVY0-F1
#
_entry.id   AF-X6LVY0-F1
#
_cell.length_a   1.000
_cell.length_b   1.000
_cell.length_c   1.000
_cell.angle_alpha   90.00
_cell.angle_beta   90.00
_cell.angle_gamma   90.00
#
_symmetry.space_group_name_H-M   'P 1'
#
loop_
_entity.id
_entity.type
_entity.pdbx_description
1 polymer ?
#
loop_
_entity_poly.entity_id
_entity_poly.type
_entity_poly.pdbx_seq_one_letter_code
_entity_poly.pdbx_strand_id
1 'polypeptide(L)'
;FRKIALQVNNILHCLKKYKDFNSHPCKIIFETIIPELNEQQLDNILEFLKSISYFDFCIGLLRMISIKLNERQINDITQFLIDNFEEDTHAEWIEIVFKLNERQLNNIFHYLNKKIMINNSKVFYSYDKILKTILSKPSKLQMNDTFEFLRNGLNNEEDNIRKSCVNGLRIIALKLDETQLNKGVQG
;
A
#
# COMPACT_ATOMS: atom_id res chain seq x y z
N PHE A 1 18.85 -14.44 24.56
CA PHE A 1 17.62 -14.08 23.83
C PHE A 1 17.09 -12.68 24.16
N ARG A 2 16.85 -12.28 25.43
CA ARG A 2 16.49 -10.88 25.81
C ARG A 2 17.47 -9.75 25.41
N LYS A 3 18.70 -10.07 24.97
CA LYS A 3 19.74 -9.08 24.60
C LYS A 3 19.59 -8.51 23.17
N ILE A 4 18.84 -9.18 22.28
CA ILE A 4 18.71 -8.76 20.87
C ILE A 4 17.73 -7.58 20.74
N ALA A 5 16.68 -7.54 21.57
CA ALA A 5 15.71 -6.43 21.61
C ALA A 5 16.34 -5.07 21.97
N LEU A 6 17.39 -5.06 22.81
CA LEU A 6 18.14 -3.86 23.21
C LEU A 6 19.07 -3.32 22.12
N GLN A 7 19.21 -4.00 20.97
CA GLN A 7 20.15 -3.63 19.92
C GLN A 7 19.50 -3.04 18.67
N VAL A 8 18.15 -2.98 18.57
CA VAL A 8 17.48 -2.46 17.36
C VAL A 8 17.92 -1.04 17.05
N ASN A 9 17.93 -0.11 18.01
CA ASN A 9 18.37 1.27 17.77
C ASN A 9 19.85 1.36 17.38
N ASN A 10 20.71 0.49 17.91
CA ASN A 10 22.11 0.42 17.54
C ASN A 10 22.28 -0.10 16.11
N ILE A 11 21.48 -1.11 15.72
CA ILE A 11 21.42 -1.65 14.36
C ILE A 11 20.93 -0.55 13.40
N LEU A 12 19.83 0.14 13.71
CA LEU A 12 19.31 1.24 12.90
C LEU A 12 20.32 2.39 12.74
N HIS A 13 21.04 2.74 13.80
CA HIS A 13 22.11 3.72 13.75
C HIS A 13 23.26 3.28 12.83
N CYS A 14 23.66 2.01 12.87
CA CYS A 14 24.65 1.47 11.94
C CYS A 14 24.13 1.46 10.49
N LEU A 15 22.84 1.15 10.29
CA LEU A 15 22.20 1.06 8.99
C LEU A 15 22.04 2.41 8.29
N LYS A 16 21.98 3.54 9.02
CA LYS A 16 22.05 4.89 8.42
C LYS A 16 23.26 5.09 7.50
N LYS A 17 24.35 4.32 7.71
CA LYS A 17 25.57 4.40 6.90
C LYS A 17 25.48 3.62 5.59
N TYR A 18 24.52 2.70 5.47
CA TYR A 18 24.33 1.86 4.29
C TYR A 18 23.21 2.44 3.42
N LYS A 19 23.47 2.56 2.12
CA LYS A 19 22.50 3.08 1.14
C LYS A 19 21.69 1.98 0.44
N ASP A 20 22.07 0.71 0.64
CA ASP A 20 21.50 -0.44 -0.06
C ASP A 20 21.03 -1.51 0.93
N PHE A 21 19.71 -1.72 0.98
CA PHE A 21 19.07 -2.76 1.79
C PHE A 21 19.30 -4.17 1.25
N ASN A 22 19.45 -4.29 -0.08
CA ASN A 22 19.69 -5.57 -0.74
C ASN A 22 21.14 -6.05 -0.53
N SER A 23 21.98 -5.25 0.12
CA SER A 23 23.25 -5.76 0.64
C SER A 23 22.95 -6.95 1.56
N HIS A 24 23.55 -8.09 1.22
CA HIS A 24 23.35 -9.38 1.90
C HIS A 24 23.39 -9.30 3.44
N PRO A 25 24.24 -8.47 4.08
CA PRO A 25 24.27 -8.34 5.53
C PRO A 25 23.01 -7.70 6.13
N CYS A 26 22.44 -6.66 5.50
CA CYS A 26 21.29 -5.94 6.06
C CYS A 26 20.05 -6.83 6.10
N LYS A 27 19.78 -7.54 5.00
CA LYS A 27 18.64 -8.46 4.89
C LYS A 27 18.69 -9.56 5.96
N ILE A 28 19.84 -10.22 6.15
CA ILE A 28 20.01 -11.29 7.15
C ILE A 28 19.75 -10.78 8.58
N ILE A 29 20.26 -9.58 8.90
CA ILE A 29 20.05 -8.98 10.21
C ILE A 29 18.55 -8.77 10.46
N PHE A 30 17.84 -8.18 9.49
CA PHE A 30 16.41 -7.94 9.63
C PHE A 30 15.58 -9.22 9.69
N GLU A 31 15.88 -10.24 8.87
CA GLU A 31 15.20 -11.54 8.92
C GLU A 31 15.32 -12.19 10.31
N THR A 32 16.48 -12.01 10.96
CA THR A 32 16.75 -12.57 12.29
C THR A 32 16.02 -11.81 13.41
N ILE A 33 15.98 -10.48 13.35
CA ILE A 33 15.41 -9.67 14.45
C ILE A 33 13.91 -9.46 14.35
N ILE A 34 13.33 -9.43 13.14
CA ILE A 34 11.92 -9.12 12.92
C ILE A 34 10.98 -10.01 13.73
N PRO A 35 11.18 -11.34 13.83
CA PRO A 35 10.37 -12.22 14.67
C PRO A 35 10.26 -11.77 16.14
N GLU A 36 11.28 -11.09 16.66
CA GLU A 36 11.42 -10.70 18.06
C GLU A 36 10.99 -9.25 18.36
N LEU A 37 10.60 -8.48 17.34
CA LEU A 37 10.22 -7.08 17.51
C LEU A 37 8.88 -6.93 18.22
N ASN A 38 8.84 -6.01 19.19
CA ASN A 38 7.62 -5.51 19.82
C ASN A 38 7.10 -4.24 19.12
N GLU A 39 5.91 -3.78 19.50
CA GLU A 39 5.27 -2.60 18.90
C GLU A 39 6.14 -1.34 18.96
N GLN A 40 6.76 -1.05 20.10
CA GLN A 40 7.61 0.14 20.26
C GLN A 40 8.85 0.09 19.35
N GLN A 41 9.41 -1.10 19.13
CA GLN A 41 10.55 -1.27 18.24
C GLN A 41 10.14 -1.13 16.78
N LEU A 42 8.93 -1.56 16.42
CA LEU A 42 8.37 -1.30 15.10
C LEU A 42 8.18 0.20 14.88
N ASP A 43 7.70 0.96 15.87
CA ASP A 43 7.61 2.43 15.79
C ASP A 43 8.98 3.06 15.52
N ASN A 44 10.03 2.62 16.23
CA ASN A 44 11.39 3.12 15.98
C ASN A 44 11.89 2.83 14.56
N ILE A 45 11.53 1.67 14.00
CA ILE A 45 11.85 1.32 12.61
C ILE A 45 11.09 2.23 11.64
N LEU A 46 9.81 2.51 11.89
CA LEU A 46 9.02 3.41 11.06
C LEU A 46 9.57 4.84 11.10
N GLU A 47 9.93 5.35 12.28
CA GLU A 47 10.59 6.66 12.40
C GLU A 47 11.94 6.68 11.67
N PHE A 48 12.70 5.60 11.74
CA PHE A 48 13.92 5.46 10.95
C PHE A 48 13.63 5.49 9.44
N LEU A 49 12.62 4.77 8.97
CA LEU A 49 12.18 4.80 7.57
C LEU A 49 11.80 6.20 7.10
N LYS A 50 11.10 6.97 7.94
CA LYS A 50 10.76 8.36 7.65
C LYS A 50 11.97 9.28 7.55
N SER A 51 13.05 8.93 8.26
CA SER A 51 14.28 9.73 8.30
C SER A 51 15.23 9.50 7.12
N ILE A 52 14.99 8.49 6.29
CA ILE A 52 15.86 8.14 5.16
C ILE A 52 15.18 8.46 3.82
N SER A 53 15.98 8.84 2.81
CA SER A 53 15.49 9.20 1.47
C SER A 53 15.69 8.08 0.42
N TYR A 54 16.15 6.90 0.84
CA TYR A 54 16.46 5.79 -0.06
C TYR A 54 15.23 4.92 -0.30
N PHE A 55 14.53 5.17 -1.40
CA PHE A 55 13.28 4.47 -1.74
C PHE A 55 13.41 2.95 -1.68
N ASP A 56 14.38 2.36 -2.38
CA ASP A 56 14.56 0.90 -2.41
C ASP A 56 14.81 0.29 -1.03
N PHE A 57 15.53 1.02 -0.18
CA PHE A 57 15.75 0.62 1.21
C PHE A 57 14.44 0.65 2.00
N CYS A 58 13.67 1.74 1.87
CA CYS A 58 12.38 1.87 2.53
C CYS A 58 11.44 0.74 2.15
N ILE A 59 11.32 0.46 0.85
CA ILE A 59 10.48 -0.61 0.32
C ILE A 59 10.94 -1.98 0.83
N GLY A 60 12.24 -2.28 0.75
CA GLY A 60 12.78 -3.56 1.21
C GLY A 60 12.47 -3.84 2.67
N LEU A 61 12.68 -2.86 3.54
CA LEU A 61 12.40 -3.00 4.96
C LEU A 61 10.88 -3.05 5.24
N LEU A 62 10.08 -2.23 4.56
CA LEU A 62 8.62 -2.28 4.66
C LEU A 62 8.06 -3.64 4.27
N ARG A 63 8.57 -4.28 3.20
CA ARG A 63 8.18 -5.65 2.80
C ARG A 63 8.31 -6.60 3.99
N MET A 64 9.40 -6.52 4.73
CA MET A 64 9.71 -7.47 5.79
C MET A 64 8.93 -7.22 7.09
N ILE A 65 8.73 -5.96 7.47
CA ILE A 65 8.03 -5.62 8.72
C ILE A 65 6.50 -5.57 8.57
N SER A 66 6.00 -5.41 7.33
CA SER A 66 4.58 -5.21 7.01
C SER A 66 3.64 -6.15 7.78
N ILE A 67 3.98 -7.44 7.81
CA ILE A 67 3.19 -8.50 8.45
C ILE A 67 3.03 -8.36 9.97
N LYS A 68 3.81 -7.48 10.62
CA LYS A 68 3.78 -7.26 12.08
C LYS A 68 3.21 -5.91 12.48
N LEU A 69 3.01 -5.01 11.52
CA LEU A 69 2.51 -3.67 11.81
C LEU A 69 1.04 -3.74 12.23
N ASN A 70 0.67 -2.98 13.25
CA ASN A 70 -0.72 -2.80 13.61
C ASN A 70 -1.39 -1.70 12.78
N GLU A 71 -2.69 -1.53 12.94
CA GLU A 71 -3.48 -0.59 12.15
C GLU A 71 -2.98 0.87 12.25
N ARG A 72 -2.61 1.31 13.46
CA ARG A 72 -2.06 2.66 13.70
C ARG A 72 -0.77 2.86 12.91
N GLN A 73 0.15 1.92 13.03
CA GLN A 73 1.47 1.94 12.40
C GLN A 73 1.39 1.97 10.87
N ILE A 74 0.49 1.16 10.31
CA ILE A 74 0.29 1.15 8.86
C ILE A 74 -0.31 2.47 8.38
N ASN A 75 -1.28 3.04 9.10
CA ASN A 75 -1.88 4.33 8.72
C ASN A 75 -0.83 5.44 8.67
N ASP A 76 0.01 5.48 9.69
CA ASP A 76 1.10 6.44 9.81
C ASP A 76 2.13 6.32 8.67
N ILE A 77 2.63 5.12 8.40
CA ILE A 77 3.60 4.94 7.31
C ILE A 77 2.97 5.16 5.92
N THR A 78 1.70 4.80 5.74
CA THR A 78 0.98 5.04 4.49
C THR A 78 0.88 6.52 4.20
N GLN A 79 0.53 7.33 5.20
CA GLN A 79 0.45 8.78 5.05
C GLN A 79 1.83 9.37 4.70
N PHE A 80 2.89 8.92 5.38
CA PHE A 80 4.25 9.33 5.03
C PHE A 80 4.62 8.97 3.58
N LEU A 81 4.31 7.75 3.14
CA LEU A 81 4.65 7.29 1.78
C LEU A 81 3.91 8.11 0.71
N ILE A 82 2.65 8.43 0.98
CA ILE A 82 1.82 9.30 0.17
C ILE A 82 2.41 10.71 0.05
N ASP A 83 2.90 11.27 1.16
CA ASP A 83 3.36 12.66 1.20
C ASP A 83 4.77 12.83 0.62
N ASN A 84 5.62 11.78 0.63
CA ASN A 84 7.07 11.91 0.42
C ASN A 84 7.63 11.19 -0.81
N PHE A 85 6.92 10.23 -1.41
CA PHE A 85 7.44 9.50 -2.57
C PHE A 85 6.74 9.87 -3.87
N GLU A 86 7.45 9.76 -4.99
CA GLU A 86 6.92 10.11 -6.32
C GLU A 86 5.95 9.04 -6.84
N GLU A 87 5.04 9.44 -7.72
CA GLU A 87 3.94 8.60 -8.24
C GLU A 87 4.40 7.29 -8.91
N ASP A 88 5.57 7.31 -9.54
CA ASP A 88 6.17 6.17 -10.23
C ASP A 88 6.63 5.07 -9.26
N THR A 89 6.85 5.45 -8.00
CA THR A 89 7.30 4.58 -6.92
C THR A 89 6.14 4.04 -6.08
N HIS A 90 4.91 4.52 -6.33
CA HIS A 90 3.75 4.13 -5.55
C HIS A 90 3.39 2.65 -5.73
N ALA A 91 3.50 2.12 -6.95
CA ALA A 91 3.08 0.77 -7.29
C ALA A 91 3.76 -0.34 -6.46
N GLU A 92 4.95 -0.07 -5.88
CA GLU A 92 5.68 -1.02 -5.06
C GLU A 92 5.25 -1.03 -3.59
N TRP A 93 5.11 0.13 -2.94
CA TRP A 93 4.65 0.16 -1.56
C TRP A 93 3.16 -0.13 -1.42
N ILE A 94 2.38 0.19 -2.45
CA ILE A 94 0.98 -0.18 -2.54
C ILE A 94 0.82 -1.69 -2.36
N GLU A 95 1.53 -2.53 -3.09
CA GLU A 95 1.39 -3.99 -2.90
C GLU A 95 1.73 -4.47 -1.48
N ILE A 96 2.63 -3.75 -0.80
CA ILE A 96 3.07 -4.06 0.55
C ILE A 96 1.99 -3.68 1.56
N VAL A 97 1.48 -2.44 1.46
CA VAL A 97 0.47 -1.89 2.35
C VAL A 97 -0.90 -2.54 2.11
N PHE A 98 -1.21 -2.92 0.86
CA PHE A 98 -2.51 -3.53 0.50
C PHE A 98 -2.71 -4.94 1.05
N LYS A 99 -1.63 -5.60 1.52
CA LYS A 99 -1.75 -6.89 2.23
C LYS A 99 -2.34 -6.75 3.64
N LEU A 100 -2.54 -5.54 4.18
CA LEU A 100 -2.63 -5.37 5.62
C LEU A 100 -3.99 -5.00 6.24
N ASN A 101 -4.97 -4.42 5.54
CA ASN A 101 -6.42 -4.49 5.88
C ASN A 101 -7.31 -3.75 4.86
N GLU A 102 -8.64 -3.88 5.02
CA GLU A 102 -9.65 -3.23 4.18
C GLU A 102 -9.78 -1.72 4.44
N ARG A 103 -9.66 -1.27 5.70
CA ARG A 103 -9.83 0.15 6.07
C ARG A 103 -8.81 1.07 5.41
N GLN A 104 -7.57 0.61 5.26
CA GLN A 104 -6.46 1.37 4.65
C GLN A 104 -6.60 1.53 3.14
N LEU A 105 -7.34 0.62 2.49
CA LEU A 105 -7.67 0.79 1.07
C LEU A 105 -8.43 2.10 0.87
N ASN A 106 -9.35 2.47 1.77
CA ASN A 106 -10.14 3.70 1.63
C ASN A 106 -9.28 4.96 1.66
N ASN A 107 -8.26 5.01 2.52
CA ASN A 107 -7.38 6.19 2.62
C ASN A 107 -6.52 6.36 1.36
N ILE A 108 -5.91 5.27 0.87
CA ILE A 108 -5.13 5.29 -0.36
C ILE A 108 -6.03 5.59 -1.56
N PHE A 109 -7.23 5.04 -1.54
CA PHE A 109 -8.23 5.27 -2.56
C PHE A 109 -8.68 6.75 -2.63
N HIS A 110 -8.91 7.40 -1.49
CA HIS A 110 -9.17 8.85 -1.42
C HIS A 110 -7.98 9.67 -1.91
N TYR A 111 -6.75 9.26 -1.58
CA TYR A 111 -5.56 9.93 -2.10
C TYR A 111 -5.48 9.87 -3.63
N LEU A 112 -5.69 8.70 -4.23
CA LEU A 112 -5.68 8.53 -5.68
C LEU A 112 -6.79 9.33 -6.36
N ASN A 113 -8.00 9.32 -5.77
CA ASN A 113 -9.11 10.17 -6.22
C ASN A 113 -8.66 11.62 -6.36
N LYS A 114 -8.06 12.18 -5.29
CA LYS A 114 -7.59 13.56 -5.26
C LYS A 114 -6.52 13.82 -6.33
N LYS A 115 -5.61 12.86 -6.56
CA LYS A 115 -4.51 12.99 -7.53
C LYS A 115 -4.97 12.88 -8.99
N ILE A 116 -5.97 12.06 -9.26
CA ILE A 116 -6.57 11.96 -10.60
C ILE A 116 -7.34 13.21 -10.94
N MET A 117 -8.05 13.81 -9.98
CA MET A 117 -8.79 15.06 -10.20
C MET A 117 -7.91 16.23 -10.60
N ILE A 118 -6.60 16.16 -10.32
CA ILE A 118 -5.62 17.19 -10.74
C ILE A 118 -4.84 16.80 -12.01
N ASN A 119 -5.33 15.82 -12.78
CA ASN A 119 -4.78 15.35 -14.08
C ASN A 119 -3.28 15.07 -14.07
N ASN A 120 -2.77 14.44 -13.01
CA ASN A 120 -1.38 14.02 -13.01
C ASN A 120 -1.22 12.71 -13.81
N SER A 121 -0.71 12.82 -15.04
CA SER A 121 -0.53 11.70 -15.99
C SER A 121 0.39 10.59 -15.47
N LYS A 122 1.22 10.89 -14.46
CA LYS A 122 2.12 9.93 -13.80
C LYS A 122 1.41 9.00 -12.80
N VAL A 123 0.16 9.30 -12.41
CA VAL A 123 -0.66 8.45 -11.52
C VAL A 123 -1.13 7.17 -12.20
N PHE A 124 -1.08 7.09 -13.54
CA PHE A 124 -1.73 6.04 -14.33
C PHE A 124 -1.26 4.60 -14.01
N TYR A 125 0.05 4.36 -13.92
CA TYR A 125 0.55 2.99 -13.67
C TYR A 125 0.17 2.48 -12.28
N SER A 126 0.24 3.38 -11.30
CA SER A 126 -0.22 3.12 -9.94
C SER A 126 -1.73 2.89 -9.93
N TYR A 127 -2.50 3.65 -10.71
CA TYR A 127 -3.96 3.55 -10.81
C TYR A 127 -4.47 2.16 -11.23
N ASP A 128 -4.03 1.64 -12.37
CA ASP A 128 -4.54 0.35 -12.90
C ASP A 128 -4.23 -0.81 -11.94
N LYS A 129 -3.03 -0.81 -11.36
CA LYS A 129 -2.58 -1.85 -10.42
C LYS A 129 -3.37 -1.82 -9.11
N ILE A 130 -3.59 -0.62 -8.55
CA ILE A 130 -4.42 -0.42 -7.35
C ILE A 130 -5.85 -0.85 -7.63
N LEU A 131 -6.41 -0.41 -8.74
CA LEU A 131 -7.79 -0.70 -9.10
C LEU A 131 -8.01 -2.21 -9.23
N LYS A 132 -7.11 -2.93 -9.92
CA LYS A 132 -7.13 -4.40 -9.98
C LYS A 132 -7.07 -5.05 -8.60
N THR A 133 -6.27 -4.51 -7.69
CA THR A 133 -6.10 -5.03 -6.33
C THR A 133 -7.34 -4.80 -5.46
N ILE A 134 -7.99 -3.64 -5.58
CA ILE A 134 -9.26 -3.36 -4.89
C ILE A 134 -10.35 -4.27 -5.45
N LEU A 135 -10.44 -4.33 -6.78
CA LEU A 135 -11.43 -5.14 -7.48
C LEU A 135 -11.22 -6.65 -7.32
N SER A 136 -10.06 -7.14 -6.87
CA SER A 136 -9.88 -8.55 -6.55
C SER A 136 -10.36 -8.91 -5.14
N LYS A 137 -10.58 -7.93 -4.25
CA LYS A 137 -11.07 -8.19 -2.89
C LYS A 137 -12.60 -8.41 -2.85
N PRO A 138 -13.09 -9.28 -1.95
CA PRO A 138 -14.52 -9.62 -1.85
C PRO A 138 -15.36 -8.64 -1.02
N SER A 139 -14.77 -7.55 -0.51
CA SER A 139 -15.46 -6.64 0.40
C SER A 139 -16.56 -5.81 -0.30
N LYS A 140 -17.78 -5.91 0.25
CA LYS A 140 -18.94 -5.10 -0.15
C LYS A 140 -18.85 -3.66 0.36
N LEU A 141 -18.01 -3.40 1.37
CA LEU A 141 -17.93 -2.12 2.08
C LEU A 141 -17.36 -0.98 1.22
N GLN A 142 -16.86 -1.28 0.01
CA GLN A 142 -16.18 -0.33 -0.85
C GLN A 142 -16.83 -0.18 -2.23
N MET A 143 -17.92 -0.89 -2.54
CA MET A 143 -18.45 -0.88 -3.91
C MET A 143 -19.03 0.48 -4.32
N ASN A 144 -19.65 1.22 -3.39
CA ASN A 144 -20.18 2.57 -3.67
C ASN A 144 -19.03 3.57 -3.90
N ASP A 145 -18.05 3.61 -3.00
CA ASP A 145 -16.88 4.49 -3.14
C ASP A 145 -16.08 4.14 -4.41
N THR A 146 -15.90 2.83 -4.68
CA THR A 146 -15.28 2.31 -5.90
C THR A 146 -16.04 2.75 -7.14
N PHE A 147 -17.37 2.65 -7.14
CA PHE A 147 -18.21 3.07 -8.24
C PHE A 147 -18.15 4.58 -8.47
N GLU A 148 -18.22 5.39 -7.43
CA GLU A 148 -18.18 6.85 -7.52
C GLU A 148 -16.84 7.34 -8.08
N PHE A 149 -15.72 6.78 -7.60
CA PHE A 149 -14.39 7.04 -8.15
C PHE A 149 -14.26 6.68 -9.62
N LEU A 150 -14.70 5.49 -10.00
CA LEU A 150 -14.63 5.04 -11.37
C LEU A 150 -15.45 5.96 -12.27
N ARG A 151 -16.64 6.36 -11.80
CA ARG A 151 -17.48 7.35 -12.48
C ARG A 151 -16.76 8.70 -12.62
N ASN A 152 -16.08 9.18 -11.59
CA ASN A 152 -15.33 10.44 -11.63
C ASN A 152 -14.16 10.36 -12.64
N GLY A 153 -13.45 9.24 -12.67
CA GLY A 153 -12.34 9.02 -13.60
C GLY A 153 -12.76 8.85 -15.07
N LEU A 154 -14.03 8.61 -15.38
CA LEU A 154 -14.54 8.64 -16.76
C LEU A 154 -14.43 10.02 -17.41
N ASN A 155 -14.43 11.09 -16.61
CA ASN A 155 -14.30 12.46 -17.09
C ASN A 155 -12.84 12.95 -17.11
N ASN A 156 -11.87 12.09 -16.80
CA ASN A 156 -10.46 12.48 -16.79
C ASN A 156 -9.94 12.76 -18.21
N GLU A 157 -9.00 13.69 -18.37
CA GLU A 157 -8.41 14.04 -19.68
C GLU A 157 -7.51 12.93 -20.24
N GLU A 158 -6.90 12.12 -19.38
CA GLU A 158 -6.04 11.00 -19.75
C GLU A 158 -6.86 9.80 -20.24
N ASP A 159 -6.67 9.45 -21.50
CA ASP A 159 -7.39 8.36 -22.18
C ASP A 159 -7.18 7.00 -21.49
N ASN A 160 -6.00 6.80 -20.91
CA ASN A 160 -5.63 5.60 -20.18
C ASN A 160 -6.36 5.47 -18.83
N ILE A 161 -6.57 6.59 -18.13
CA ILE A 161 -7.37 6.63 -16.89
C ILE A 161 -8.82 6.28 -17.22
N ARG A 162 -9.40 6.90 -18.27
CA ARG A 162 -10.77 6.59 -18.72
C ARG A 162 -10.94 5.11 -19.06
N LYS A 163 -10.02 4.52 -19.82
CA LYS A 163 -10.03 3.08 -20.17
C LYS A 163 -10.00 2.19 -18.92
N SER A 164 -9.16 2.54 -17.94
CA SER A 164 -9.07 1.79 -16.68
C SER A 164 -10.37 1.90 -15.87
N CYS A 165 -11.01 3.09 -15.87
CA CYS A 165 -12.30 3.29 -15.23
C CYS A 165 -13.40 2.44 -15.86
N VAL A 166 -13.49 2.42 -17.19
CA VAL A 166 -14.43 1.56 -17.93
C VAL A 166 -14.20 0.08 -17.59
N ASN A 167 -12.94 -0.35 -17.51
CA ASN A 167 -12.60 -1.72 -17.14
C ASN A 167 -13.03 -2.04 -15.70
N GLY A 168 -12.81 -1.13 -14.75
CA GLY A 168 -13.23 -1.30 -13.38
C GLY A 168 -14.74 -1.39 -13.22
N LEU A 169 -15.49 -0.53 -13.92
CA LEU A 169 -16.96 -0.55 -13.91
C LEU A 169 -17.51 -1.87 -14.46
N ARG A 170 -16.90 -2.39 -15.53
CA ARG A 170 -17.25 -3.70 -16.08
C ARG A 170 -17.03 -4.83 -15.08
N ILE A 171 -15.93 -4.82 -14.32
CA ILE A 171 -15.68 -5.82 -13.28
C ILE A 171 -16.72 -5.73 -12.15
N ILE A 172 -17.08 -4.51 -11.72
CA ILE A 172 -18.13 -4.32 -10.71
C ILE A 172 -19.49 -4.83 -11.20
N ALA A 173 -19.85 -4.53 -12.46
CA ALA A 173 -21.10 -5.01 -13.05
C ALA A 173 -21.18 -6.54 -13.04
N LEU A 174 -20.11 -7.22 -13.50
CA LEU A 174 -20.04 -8.69 -13.49
C LEU A 174 -20.18 -9.28 -12.08
N LYS A 175 -19.51 -8.68 -11.08
CA LYS A 175 -19.65 -9.12 -9.68
C LYS A 175 -21.06 -8.92 -9.13
N LEU A 176 -21.72 -7.82 -9.46
CA LEU A 176 -23.11 -7.57 -9.06
C LEU A 176 -24.04 -8.64 -9.64
N ASP A 177 -23.89 -8.96 -10.92
CA ASP A 177 -24.69 -9.98 -11.61
C ASP A 177 -24.51 -11.37 -10.97
N GLU A 178 -23.27 -11.79 -10.69
CA GLU A 178 -22.97 -13.04 -9.98
C GLU A 178 -23.63 -13.10 -8.59
N THR A 179 -23.59 -12.01 -7.83
CA THR A 179 -24.21 -11.98 -6.50
C THR A 179 -25.74 -12.02 -6.54
N GLN A 180 -26.37 -11.46 -7.58
CA GLN A 180 -27.82 -11.54 -7.77
C GLN A 180 -28.26 -12.94 -8.24
N LEU A 181 -27.50 -13.55 -9.14
CA LEU A 181 -27.73 -14.93 -9.58
C LEU A 181 -27.66 -15.92 -8.41
N ASN A 182 -26.66 -15.79 -7.52
CA ASN A 182 -26.53 -16.66 -6.36
C ASN A 182 -27.68 -16.52 -5.32
N LYS A 183 -28.32 -15.35 -5.24
CA LYS A 183 -29.51 -15.15 -4.37
C LYS A 183 -30.79 -15.70 -5.00
N GLY A 184 -30.87 -15.78 -6.32
CA GLY A 184 -32.04 -16.29 -7.04
C GLY A 184 -32.15 -17.81 -7.13
N VAL A 185 -31.07 -18.55 -6.82
CA VAL A 185 -31.04 -20.03 -6.91
C VAL A 185 -31.37 -20.71 -5.56
N GLN A 186 -31.55 -19.94 -4.47
CA GLN A 186 -31.99 -20.46 -3.16
C GLN A 186 -33.47 -20.18 -2.85
N GLY A 187 -34.26 -19.75 -3.83
CA GLY A 187 -35.70 -19.48 -3.71
C GLY A 187 -36.56 -20.63 -4.19
#